data_AF-A0A4R4YCC9-F1
#
_entry.id   AF-A0A4R4YCC9-F1
#
_cell.length_a   1.000
_cell.length_b   1.000
_cell.length_c   1.000
_cell.angle_alpha   90.00
_cell.angle_beta   90.00
_cell.angle_gamma   90.00
#
_symmetry.space_group_name_H-M   'P 1'
#
loop_
_entity.id
_entity.type
_entity.pdbx_description
1 polymer ?
#
loop_
_entity_poly.entity_id
_entity_poly.type
_entity_poly.pdbx_seq_one_letter_code
_entity_poly.pdbx_strand_id
1 'polypeptide(L)'
;MGHVNSAQKSTNGSRDGAGWTAVTSIPLSEEGTAPDGQSIGALVRDATTHLSTLVRSEVELAKTELAGEMKKAVKGSVYFVLALTVLGFSLFFLFFTLAEGLAQLGLWRWAAFGIVFLVMLLVAGLLALLGYMRVRKIRAPKRTIETLKDTSKIAKRQHTEETPAAS
;
A
#
# COMPACT_ATOMS: atom_id res chain seq x y z
N MET A 1 -20.33 5.29 34.49
CA MET A 1 -21.77 5.61 34.36
C MET A 1 -21.92 6.88 33.56
N GLY A 2 -22.72 6.88 32.49
CA GLY A 2 -23.10 8.06 31.71
C GLY A 2 -24.18 7.67 30.71
N HIS A 3 -25.42 8.05 31.02
CA HIS A 3 -26.68 7.57 30.42
C HIS A 3 -26.86 7.92 28.94
N VAL A 4 -27.42 6.99 28.17
CA VAL A 4 -28.10 7.24 26.88
C VAL A 4 -29.53 7.70 27.16
N ASN A 5 -29.96 8.78 26.51
CA ASN A 5 -31.27 9.38 26.73
C ASN A 5 -32.19 9.06 25.54
N SER A 6 -33.22 8.26 25.82
CA SER A 6 -34.31 7.89 24.91
C SER A 6 -35.35 9.00 24.83
N ALA A 7 -35.54 9.58 23.64
CA ALA A 7 -36.65 10.46 23.35
C ALA A 7 -37.33 10.03 22.04
N GLN A 8 -38.20 9.03 22.13
CA GLN A 8 -39.16 8.69 21.09
C GLN A 8 -40.47 9.42 21.42
N LYS A 9 -40.75 10.49 20.67
CA LYS A 9 -42.08 11.12 20.66
C LYS A 9 -42.34 11.69 19.28
N SER A 10 -43.18 11.00 18.52
CA SER A 10 -44.00 11.68 17.52
C SER A 10 -45.34 10.97 17.38
N THR A 11 -46.36 11.78 17.61
CA THR A 11 -47.79 11.51 17.61
C THR A 11 -48.33 11.75 16.21
N ASN A 12 -49.24 10.93 15.70
CA ASN A 12 -50.27 11.46 14.80
C ASN A 12 -51.56 10.65 14.89
N GLY A 13 -52.67 11.35 15.04
CA GLY A 13 -53.99 10.80 15.25
C GLY A 13 -54.92 10.95 14.05
N SER A 14 -56.03 10.21 14.19
CA SER A 14 -57.38 10.46 13.66
C SER A 14 -57.63 10.35 12.16
N ARG A 15 -58.56 9.45 11.78
CA ARG A 15 -59.94 9.80 11.37
C ARG A 15 -60.75 8.58 10.89
N ASP A 16 -61.84 8.35 11.61
CA ASP A 16 -63.24 8.06 11.21
C ASP A 16 -63.56 7.70 9.75
N GLY A 17 -64.47 6.73 9.59
CA GLY A 17 -65.35 6.66 8.41
C GLY A 17 -65.67 5.24 7.92
N ALA A 18 -66.75 4.66 8.43
CA ALA A 18 -67.38 3.46 7.90
C ALA A 18 -68.23 3.77 6.64
N GLY A 19 -68.26 2.81 5.71
CA GLY A 19 -68.83 2.87 4.35
C GLY A 19 -67.66 2.80 3.37
N TRP A 20 -67.47 1.77 2.54
CA TRP A 20 -68.43 1.18 1.61
C TRP A 20 -68.16 -0.31 1.38
N THR A 21 -69.24 -1.09 1.31
CA THR A 21 -69.30 -2.36 0.62
C THR A 21 -69.26 -2.13 -0.89
N ALA A 22 -68.24 -2.67 -1.57
CA ALA A 22 -68.33 -3.13 -2.96
C ALA A 22 -67.08 -3.96 -3.30
N VAL A 23 -67.20 -5.28 -3.18
CA VAL A 23 -66.35 -6.22 -3.90
C VAL A 23 -66.84 -6.23 -5.34
N THR A 24 -66.11 -5.59 -6.25
CA THR A 24 -66.07 -5.76 -7.72
C THR A 24 -65.13 -4.65 -8.21
N SER A 25 -64.02 -4.89 -8.87
CA SER A 25 -63.53 -6.02 -9.63
C SER A 25 -62.08 -6.22 -9.22
N ILE A 26 -61.62 -7.48 -9.23
CA ILE A 26 -60.20 -7.74 -9.38
C ILE A 26 -59.81 -6.97 -10.65
N PRO A 27 -58.94 -5.94 -10.61
CA PRO A 27 -58.23 -5.63 -11.82
C PRO A 27 -57.39 -6.89 -12.02
N LEU A 28 -57.85 -7.77 -12.91
CA LEU A 28 -56.93 -8.41 -13.82
C LEU A 28 -56.37 -7.25 -14.64
N SER A 29 -55.55 -6.39 -13.99
CA SER A 29 -54.43 -5.78 -14.67
C SER A 29 -53.81 -6.97 -15.33
N GLU A 30 -53.94 -6.95 -16.65
CA GLU A 30 -53.32 -7.89 -17.54
C GLU A 30 -52.01 -8.31 -16.89
N GLU A 31 -51.79 -9.62 -16.86
CA GLU A 31 -50.47 -10.22 -16.96
C GLU A 31 -49.83 -9.73 -18.27
N GLY A 32 -49.78 -8.41 -18.44
CA GLY A 32 -49.17 -7.64 -19.48
C GLY A 32 -47.76 -7.49 -18.99
N THR A 33 -47.00 -8.55 -19.26
CA THR A 33 -45.55 -8.54 -19.12
C THR A 33 -45.13 -8.28 -17.66
N ALA A 34 -45.11 -9.33 -16.83
CA ALA A 34 -43.84 -9.53 -16.14
C ALA A 34 -42.78 -9.38 -17.25
N PRO A 35 -41.80 -8.47 -17.18
CA PRO A 35 -40.72 -8.53 -18.13
C PRO A 35 -40.01 -9.85 -17.87
N ASP A 36 -40.51 -10.89 -18.54
CA ASP A 36 -39.92 -12.19 -18.66
C ASP A 36 -38.50 -11.96 -19.13
N GLY A 37 -37.58 -12.32 -18.25
CA GLY A 37 -36.18 -12.07 -18.40
C GLY A 37 -35.78 -10.68 -17.91
N GLN A 38 -35.52 -10.59 -16.59
CA GLN A 38 -34.22 -10.02 -16.23
C GLN A 38 -33.21 -10.81 -17.08
N SER A 39 -32.79 -10.23 -18.20
CA SER A 39 -31.98 -10.98 -19.16
C SER A 39 -30.79 -11.54 -18.40
N ILE A 40 -30.30 -12.72 -18.74
CA ILE A 40 -29.12 -13.28 -18.07
C ILE A 40 -27.96 -12.25 -18.10
N GLY A 41 -27.92 -11.38 -19.11
CA GLY A 41 -27.02 -10.22 -19.15
C GLY A 41 -27.27 -9.15 -18.08
N ALA A 42 -28.52 -8.85 -17.72
CA ALA A 42 -28.86 -7.93 -16.63
C ALA A 42 -28.48 -8.50 -15.25
N LEU A 43 -28.71 -9.79 -15.01
CA LEU A 43 -28.31 -10.50 -13.78
C LEU A 43 -26.79 -10.56 -13.61
N VAL A 44 -26.07 -10.90 -14.69
CA VAL A 44 -24.60 -10.91 -14.69
C VAL A 44 -24.04 -9.50 -14.48
N ARG A 45 -24.65 -8.47 -15.08
CA ARG A 45 -24.25 -7.08 -14.88
C ARG A 45 -24.42 -6.64 -13.43
N ASP A 46 -25.53 -7.00 -12.80
CA ASP A 46 -25.82 -6.65 -11.41
C ASP A 46 -24.90 -7.39 -10.44
N ALA A 47 -24.73 -8.71 -10.62
CA ALA A 47 -23.79 -9.51 -9.84
C ALA A 47 -22.33 -9.03 -9.98
N THR A 48 -21.91 -8.65 -11.19
CA THR A 48 -20.56 -8.09 -11.43
C THR A 48 -20.40 -6.72 -10.77
N THR A 49 -21.47 -5.92 -10.73
CA THR A 49 -21.47 -4.62 -10.05
C THR A 49 -21.30 -4.80 -8.55
N HIS A 50 -22.05 -5.71 -7.92
CA HIS A 50 -21.93 -6.01 -6.49
C HIS A 50 -20.55 -6.58 -6.12
N LEU A 51 -20.01 -7.49 -6.94
CA LEU A 51 -18.68 -8.04 -6.72
C LEU A 51 -17.60 -6.96 -6.85
N SER A 52 -17.74 -6.05 -7.82
CA SER A 52 -16.85 -4.89 -7.98
C SER A 52 -16.90 -3.96 -6.76
N THR A 53 -18.08 -3.76 -6.17
CA THR A 53 -18.24 -2.99 -4.93
C THR A 53 -17.56 -3.67 -3.74
N LEU A 54 -17.68 -5.00 -3.61
CA LEU A 54 -17.05 -5.77 -2.53
C LEU A 54 -15.52 -5.76 -2.63
N VAL A 55 -14.98 -6.00 -3.83
CA VAL A 55 -13.53 -5.95 -4.06
C VAL A 55 -13.02 -4.54 -3.81
N ARG A 56 -13.77 -3.51 -4.23
CA ARG A 56 -13.38 -2.13 -3.99
C ARG A 56 -13.36 -1.80 -2.50
N SER A 57 -14.32 -2.29 -1.72
CA SER A 57 -14.35 -2.04 -0.27
C SER A 57 -13.25 -2.79 0.48
N GLU A 58 -12.92 -4.02 0.09
CA GLU A 58 -11.76 -4.75 0.64
C GLU A 58 -10.44 -4.02 0.33
N VAL A 59 -10.27 -3.52 -0.90
CA VAL A 59 -9.11 -2.74 -1.29
C VAL A 59 -9.04 -1.42 -0.53
N GLU A 60 -10.17 -0.73 -0.35
CA GLU A 60 -10.22 0.51 0.42
C GLU A 60 -9.88 0.28 1.90
N LEU A 61 -10.40 -0.80 2.50
CA LEU A 61 -10.05 -1.20 3.85
C LEU A 61 -8.55 -1.51 3.96
N ALA A 62 -8.03 -2.38 3.11
CA ALA A 62 -6.61 -2.74 3.09
C ALA A 62 -5.72 -1.52 2.88
N LYS A 63 -6.14 -0.58 2.02
CA LYS A 63 -5.44 0.69 1.82
C LYS A 63 -5.44 1.54 3.09
N THR A 64 -6.53 1.61 3.84
CA THR A 64 -6.59 2.37 5.09
C THR A 64 -5.76 1.73 6.21
N GLU A 65 -5.79 0.41 6.32
CA GLU A 65 -5.00 -0.33 7.29
C GLU A 65 -3.50 -0.21 6.99
N LEU A 66 -3.11 -0.46 5.74
CA LEU A 66 -1.75 -0.29 5.27
C LEU A 66 -1.26 1.16 5.40
N ALA A 67 -2.10 2.15 5.08
CA ALA A 67 -1.74 3.56 5.29
C ALA A 67 -1.51 3.88 6.78
N GLY A 68 -2.31 3.27 7.67
CA GLY A 68 -2.11 3.35 9.12
C GLY A 68 -0.78 2.74 9.56
N GLU A 69 -0.44 1.55 9.05
CA GLU A 69 0.85 0.90 9.30
C GLU A 69 2.03 1.69 8.75
N MET A 70 1.94 2.19 7.52
CA MET A 70 2.96 3.05 6.92
C MET A 70 3.21 4.30 7.77
N LYS A 71 2.15 4.95 8.28
CA LYS A 71 2.30 6.13 9.14
C LYS A 71 3.02 5.80 10.44
N LYS A 72 2.74 4.64 11.04
CA LYS A 72 3.46 4.13 12.22
C LYS A 72 4.92 3.82 11.89
N ALA A 73 5.19 3.17 10.76
CA ALA A 73 6.54 2.85 10.30
C ALA A 73 7.36 4.13 10.04
N VAL A 74 6.78 5.14 9.40
CA VAL A 74 7.42 6.45 9.18
C VAL A 74 7.73 7.11 10.53
N LYS A 75 6.77 7.15 11.46
CA LYS A 75 7.02 7.71 12.80
C LYS A 75 8.11 6.93 13.55
N GLY A 76 8.13 5.59 13.42
CA GLY A 76 9.15 4.72 13.98
C GLY A 76 10.54 4.96 13.37
N SER A 77 10.60 5.25 12.07
CA SER A 77 11.85 5.49 11.35
C SER A 77 12.60 6.73 11.87
N VAL A 78 11.90 7.71 12.45
CA VAL A 78 12.53 8.89 13.08
C VAL A 78 13.51 8.48 14.17
N TYR A 79 13.12 7.54 15.05
CA TYR A 79 14.02 7.05 16.10
C TYR A 79 15.23 6.32 15.52
N PHE A 80 15.05 5.59 14.42
CA PHE A 80 16.15 4.91 13.76
C PHE A 80 17.13 5.91 13.11
N VAL A 81 16.61 6.95 12.46
CA VAL A 81 17.45 8.03 11.91
C VAL A 81 18.22 8.74 13.03
N LEU A 82 17.56 9.08 14.14
CA LEU A 82 18.21 9.68 15.30
C LEU A 82 19.27 8.74 15.91
N ALA A 83 18.94 7.46 16.11
CA ALA A 83 19.85 6.47 16.65
C ALA A 83 21.08 6.27 15.74
N LEU A 84 20.88 6.15 14.43
CA LEU A 84 21.98 6.04 13.46
C LEU A 84 22.82 7.31 13.40
N THR A 85 22.21 8.48 13.55
CA THR A 85 22.94 9.76 13.60
C THR A 85 23.83 9.81 14.83
N VAL A 86 23.28 9.53 16.01
CA VAL A 86 24.04 9.45 17.27
C VAL A 86 25.14 8.41 17.16
N LEU A 87 24.83 7.20 16.70
CA LEU A 87 25.82 6.13 16.51
C LEU A 87 26.93 6.55 15.53
N GLY A 88 26.57 7.24 14.45
CA GLY A 88 27.51 7.81 13.47
C GLY A 88 28.50 8.77 14.11
N PHE A 89 28.02 9.72 14.92
CA PHE A 89 28.89 10.63 15.68
C PHE A 89 29.66 9.91 16.79
N SER A 90 29.06 8.95 17.48
CA SER A 90 29.73 8.17 18.54
C SER A 90 30.88 7.33 18.01
N LEU A 91 30.82 6.83 16.77
CA LEU A 91 31.91 6.09 16.14
C LEU A 91 33.20 6.93 16.07
N PHE A 92 33.10 8.25 15.82
CA PHE A 92 34.27 9.14 15.85
C PHE A 92 34.96 9.12 17.23
N PHE A 93 34.18 9.25 18.31
CA PHE A 93 34.69 9.17 19.68
C PHE A 93 35.21 7.78 20.03
N LEU A 94 34.56 6.72 19.53
CA LEU A 94 35.03 5.34 19.73
C LEU A 94 36.42 5.15 19.12
N PHE A 95 36.64 5.58 17.88
CA PHE A 95 37.96 5.45 17.24
C PHE A 95 39.02 6.31 17.93
N PHE A 96 38.66 7.51 18.36
CA PHE A 96 39.56 8.34 19.17
C PHE A 96 39.94 7.65 20.49
N THR A 97 38.96 7.08 21.19
CA THR A 97 39.17 6.35 22.45
C THR A 97 40.05 5.12 22.25
N LEU A 98 39.84 4.36 21.16
CA LEU A 98 40.69 3.22 20.80
C LEU A 98 42.12 3.66 20.52
N ALA A 99 42.30 4.73 19.74
CA ALA A 99 43.63 5.24 19.40
C ALA A 99 44.37 5.75 20.65
N GLU A 100 43.70 6.50 21.52
CA GLU A 100 44.30 6.96 22.77
C GLU A 100 44.58 5.80 23.72
N GLY A 101 43.70 4.81 23.81
CA GLY A 101 43.93 3.58 24.58
C GLY A 101 45.16 2.80 24.10
N LEU A 102 45.35 2.71 22.78
CA LEU A 102 46.56 2.14 22.18
C LEU A 102 47.81 2.96 22.51
N ALA A 103 47.71 4.29 22.51
CA ALA A 103 48.83 5.16 22.90
C ALA A 103 49.24 4.94 24.37
N GLN A 104 48.27 4.74 25.27
CA GLN A 104 48.53 4.47 26.69
C GLN A 104 49.21 3.12 26.96
N LEU A 105 49.15 2.18 26.01
CA LEU A 105 49.88 0.90 26.07
C LEU A 105 51.38 1.03 25.75
N GLY A 106 51.88 2.25 25.58
CA GLY A 106 53.28 2.54 25.26
C GLY A 106 53.56 2.69 23.76
N LEU A 107 52.53 2.67 22.92
CA LEU A 107 52.67 2.96 21.50
C LEU A 107 52.84 4.46 21.28
N TRP A 108 53.62 4.81 20.25
CA TRP A 108 53.70 6.19 19.82
C TRP A 108 52.33 6.67 19.35
N ARG A 109 51.91 7.86 19.80
CA ARG A 109 50.56 8.37 19.57
C ARG A 109 50.19 8.38 18.08
N TRP A 110 51.11 8.78 17.20
CA TRP A 110 50.88 8.75 15.74
C TRP A 110 50.68 7.32 15.20
N ALA A 111 51.43 6.34 15.71
CA ALA A 111 51.31 4.94 15.30
C ALA A 111 49.99 4.32 15.77
N ALA A 112 49.54 4.65 16.97
CA ALA A 112 48.25 4.20 17.50
C ALA A 112 47.07 4.65 16.62
N PHE A 113 47.03 5.93 16.25
CA PHE A 113 46.03 6.46 15.32
C PHE A 113 46.15 5.82 13.92
N GLY A 114 47.38 5.59 13.43
CA GLY A 114 47.61 4.90 12.17
C GLY A 114 47.06 3.47 12.15
N ILE A 115 47.25 2.71 13.24
CA ILE A 115 46.71 1.34 13.37
C ILE A 115 45.18 1.36 13.36
N VAL A 116 44.54 2.24 14.14
CA VAL A 116 43.08 2.35 14.15
C VAL A 116 42.54 2.72 12.78
N PHE A 117 43.21 3.63 12.06
CA PHE A 117 42.85 3.98 10.69
C PHE A 117 42.90 2.78 9.73
N LEU A 118 43.95 1.96 9.79
CA LEU A 118 44.04 0.74 8.98
C LEU A 118 42.94 -0.25 9.32
N VAL A 119 42.62 -0.43 10.60
CA VAL A 119 41.48 -1.27 11.04
C VAL A 119 40.16 -0.75 10.46
N MET A 120 39.94 0.57 10.46
CA MET A 120 38.75 1.18 9.85
C MET A 120 38.67 0.90 8.35
N LEU A 121 39.77 0.99 7.60
CA LEU A 121 39.78 0.65 6.17
C LEU A 121 39.45 -0.83 5.92
N LEU A 122 39.95 -1.73 6.76
CA LEU A 122 39.62 -3.16 6.66
C LEU A 122 38.13 -3.41 6.92
N VAL A 123 37.57 -2.82 7.98
CA VAL A 123 36.14 -2.94 8.29
C VAL A 123 35.29 -2.33 7.18
N ALA A 124 35.63 -1.13 6.70
CA ALA A 124 34.92 -0.46 5.60
C ALA A 124 34.96 -1.29 4.31
N GLY A 125 36.13 -1.84 3.96
CA GLY A 125 36.29 -2.74 2.82
C GLY A 125 35.45 -4.01 2.94
N LEU A 126 35.41 -4.62 4.12
CA LEU A 126 34.60 -5.82 4.37
C LEU A 126 33.10 -5.53 4.27
N LEU A 127 32.63 -4.43 4.87
CA LEU A 127 31.24 -3.99 4.79
C LEU A 127 30.84 -3.63 3.35
N ALA A 128 31.71 -2.93 2.61
CA ALA A 128 31.49 -2.61 1.20
C ALA A 128 31.38 -3.89 0.35
N LEU A 129 32.25 -4.87 0.59
CA LEU A 129 32.22 -6.16 -0.10
C LEU A 129 30.93 -6.94 0.21
N LEU A 130 30.55 -7.05 1.49
CA LEU A 130 29.30 -7.71 1.90
C LEU A 130 28.07 -7.01 1.31
N GLY A 131 28.06 -5.67 1.32
CA GLY A 131 27.02 -4.86 0.69
C GLY A 131 26.95 -5.13 -0.82
N TYR A 132 28.09 -5.10 -1.51
CA TYR A 132 28.17 -5.41 -2.93
C TYR A 132 27.68 -6.83 -3.24
N MET A 133 28.09 -7.83 -2.46
CA MET A 133 27.63 -9.21 -2.62
C MET A 133 26.12 -9.34 -2.40
N ARG A 134 25.55 -8.62 -1.43
CA ARG A 134 24.12 -8.63 -1.15
C ARG A 134 23.33 -7.99 -2.28
N VAL A 135 23.75 -6.83 -2.77
CA VAL A 135 23.11 -6.13 -3.89
C VAL A 135 23.22 -6.96 -5.17
N ARG A 136 24.37 -7.58 -5.45
CA ARG A 136 24.57 -8.43 -6.63
C ARG A 136 23.70 -9.69 -6.61
N LYS A 137 23.33 -10.19 -5.43
CA LYS A 137 22.39 -11.32 -5.27
C LYS A 137 20.93 -10.92 -5.52
N ILE A 138 20.59 -9.63 -5.45
CA ILE A 138 19.26 -9.13 -5.83
C ILE A 138 19.19 -9.18 -7.36
N ARG A 139 18.74 -10.33 -7.90
CA ARG A 139 18.47 -10.46 -9.33
C ARG A 139 17.36 -9.48 -9.69
N ALA A 140 17.60 -8.61 -10.66
CA ALA A 140 16.55 -7.79 -11.25
C ALA A 140 15.38 -8.70 -11.70
N PRO A 141 14.11 -8.33 -11.45
CA PRO A 141 12.97 -9.17 -11.80
C PRO A 141 12.89 -9.35 -13.32
N LYS A 142 13.51 -10.43 -13.81
CA LYS A 142 13.67 -10.73 -15.24
C LYS A 142 12.32 -10.79 -15.96
N ARG A 143 11.29 -11.33 -15.29
CA ARG A 143 9.92 -11.43 -15.80
C ARG A 143 9.31 -10.05 -16.04
N THR A 144 9.44 -9.12 -15.10
CA THR A 144 8.94 -7.74 -15.27
C THR A 144 9.65 -7.02 -16.41
N ILE A 145 10.96 -7.24 -16.57
CA ILE A 145 11.74 -6.63 -17.67
C ILE A 145 11.34 -7.23 -19.03
N GLU A 146 11.09 -8.54 -19.12
CA GLU A 146 10.58 -9.20 -20.34
C GLU A 146 9.20 -8.67 -20.71
N THR A 147 8.25 -8.64 -19.76
CA THR A 147 6.89 -8.15 -20.02
C THR A 147 6.88 -6.69 -20.48
N LEU A 148 7.68 -5.81 -19.87
CA LEU A 148 7.77 -4.41 -20.29
C LEU A 148 8.37 -4.24 -21.69
N LYS A 149 9.34 -5.10 -22.06
CA LYS A 149 9.92 -5.12 -23.40
C LYS A 149 8.91 -5.59 -24.44
N ASP A 150 8.08 -6.57 -24.11
CA ASP A 150 7.06 -7.06 -25.03
C ASP A 150 5.91 -6.05 -25.19
N THR A 151 5.47 -5.40 -24.11
CA THR A 151 4.51 -4.29 -24.19
C THR A 151 5.03 -3.13 -25.05
N SER A 152 6.32 -2.77 -24.90
CA SER A 152 6.96 -1.75 -25.73
C SER A 152 7.05 -2.14 -27.21
N LYS A 153 7.35 -3.41 -27.51
CA LYS A 153 7.37 -3.92 -28.89
C LYS A 153 5.97 -3.90 -29.52
N ILE A 154 4.93 -4.23 -28.75
CA ILE A 154 3.54 -4.22 -29.23
C ILE A 154 3.10 -2.77 -29.50
N ALA A 155 3.35 -1.84 -28.58
CA ALA A 155 3.04 -0.42 -28.75
C ALA A 155 3.78 0.20 -29.96
N LYS A 156 5.04 -0.19 -30.20
CA LYS A 156 5.82 0.31 -31.35
C LYS A 156 5.35 -0.25 -32.69
N ARG A 157 4.80 -1.48 -32.72
CA ARG A 157 4.19 -2.06 -33.93
C ARG A 157 2.89 -1.34 -34.31
N GLN A 158 2.05 -0.98 -33.33
CA GLN A 158 0.82 -0.23 -33.57
C GLN A 158 1.07 1.15 -34.17
N HIS A 159 2.14 1.85 -33.75
CA HIS A 159 2.53 3.13 -34.35
C HIS A 159 3.06 3.05 -35.79
N THR A 160 3.47 1.87 -36.27
CA THR A 160 3.99 1.70 -37.63
C THR A 160 2.89 1.36 -38.63
N GLU A 161 1.75 0.80 -38.18
CA GLU A 161 0.62 0.45 -39.05
C GLU A 161 -0.37 1.61 -39.27
N GLU A 162 -0.39 2.63 -38.41
CA GLU A 162 -1.30 3.80 -38.54
C GLU A 162 -0.77 4.95 -39.41
N THR A 163 0.39 4.82 -40.09
CA THR A 163 0.77 5.78 -41.14
C THR A 163 0.27 5.23 -42.48
N PRO A 164 -0.89 5.67 -43.00
CA PRO A 164 -1.37 5.19 -44.28
C PRO A 164 -0.41 5.73 -45.34
N ALA A 165 -0.01 4.86 -46.25
CA ALA A 165 0.45 5.27 -47.56
C ALA A 165 -0.71 6.02 -48.24
N ALA A 166 -0.80 7.33 -48.00
CA ALA A 166 -1.63 8.24 -48.78
C ALA A 166 -0.83 8.62 -50.02
N SER A 167 -0.97 7.77 -51.05
CA SER A 167 -0.78 8.12 -52.47
C SER A 167 -1.94 8.96 -52.97
#